data_AF-A0A9P6DGT7-F1
#
_entry.id   AF-A0A9P6DGT7-F1
#
_cell.length_a   1.000
_cell.length_b   1.000
_cell.length_c   1.000
_cell.angle_alpha   90.00
_cell.angle_beta   90.00
_cell.angle_gamma   90.00
#
_symmetry.space_group_name_H-M   'P 1'
#
loop_
_entity.id
_entity.type
_entity.pdbx_description
1 polymer ?
#
loop_
_entity_poly.entity_id
_entity_poly.type
_entity_poly.pdbx_seq_one_letter_code
_entity_poly.pdbx_strand_id
1 'polypeptide(L)'
;MGMDLYSSSPAAQAVWDGADEHLLAVYGFPIIELVKQIPKQKTIHFSGIKGQAIRQHYIDMTYDTMDKDGNIKTLPLFADINNRTLKYTFSHPSGLLFATQFAQIALVVTEKAAFNNMRSKDLVQPNCTFTGHSLGEYSALASIADVLPVLSLVDVMFYHGITMQRAMQRDAHNRSNYAMCAVNPSRISKTFNEVALHEVVEVIAHRSNVLLEIVNYNVEGSQYVCAGDLLALQSLMNVLNYLKKENIDIQKTYSVDRVKEMLQEIVDNCIKAARQKQEADNGYIVLEHGFATIPLPGIDVPFHSRYLWAGVMPFRACKSLQKINSAHLNPNLLVGKYIPNLIAKPFEISWEYAQIIYDQTSSPHLDKVLKNWERDNWTSLKQCQNLAYTVLSL
;
A
#
# COMPACT_ATOMS: atom_id res chain seq x y z
N MET A 1 -18.45 -6.12 -7.79
CA MET A 1 -17.24 -6.94 -8.05
C MET A 1 -17.58 -8.39 -7.73
N GLY A 2 -17.26 -9.36 -8.60
CA GLY A 2 -17.33 -10.80 -8.28
C GLY A 2 -18.71 -11.44 -8.02
N MET A 3 -19.81 -10.70 -8.11
CA MET A 3 -21.14 -11.18 -7.70
C MET A 3 -21.76 -12.21 -8.66
N ASP A 4 -21.40 -12.17 -9.94
CA ASP A 4 -21.81 -13.21 -10.90
C ASP A 4 -21.18 -14.56 -10.54
N LEU A 5 -19.90 -14.54 -10.14
CA LEU A 5 -19.19 -15.72 -9.69
C LEU A 5 -19.69 -16.21 -8.32
N TYR A 6 -19.98 -15.28 -7.40
CA TYR A 6 -20.63 -15.58 -6.13
C TYR A 6 -21.94 -16.36 -6.34
N SER A 7 -22.74 -15.98 -7.33
CA SER A 7 -24.05 -16.59 -7.60
C SER A 7 -23.96 -17.94 -8.32
N SER A 8 -22.83 -18.24 -8.97
CA SER A 8 -22.67 -19.40 -9.86
C SER A 8 -21.68 -20.46 -9.38
N SER A 9 -20.81 -20.15 -8.41
CA SER A 9 -19.77 -21.06 -7.92
C SER A 9 -19.85 -21.27 -6.42
N PRO A 10 -20.11 -22.51 -5.95
CA PRO A 10 -20.11 -22.83 -4.51
C PRO A 10 -18.78 -22.51 -3.81
N ALA A 11 -17.66 -22.70 -4.53
CA ALA A 11 -16.33 -22.40 -4.00
C ALA A 11 -16.12 -20.88 -3.79
N ALA A 12 -16.63 -20.06 -4.72
CA ALA A 12 -16.59 -18.60 -4.57
C ALA A 12 -17.56 -18.13 -3.48
N GLN A 13 -18.76 -18.71 -3.42
CA GLN A 13 -19.76 -18.41 -2.41
C GLN A 13 -19.24 -18.65 -0.99
N ALA A 14 -18.59 -19.80 -0.74
CA ALA A 14 -18.03 -20.11 0.56
C ALA A 14 -16.98 -19.10 1.05
N VAL A 15 -16.20 -18.50 0.14
CA VAL A 15 -15.22 -17.46 0.49
C VAL A 15 -15.90 -16.17 0.91
N TRP A 16 -16.91 -15.73 0.13
CA TRP A 16 -17.68 -14.52 0.43
C TRP A 16 -18.48 -14.67 1.72
N ASP A 17 -19.20 -15.78 1.89
CA ASP A 17 -20.05 -16.01 3.07
C ASP A 17 -19.19 -16.10 4.34
N GLY A 18 -18.05 -16.79 4.29
CA GLY A 18 -17.12 -16.86 5.43
C GLY A 18 -16.50 -15.51 5.79
N ALA A 19 -16.16 -14.68 4.79
CA ALA A 19 -15.69 -13.32 5.01
C ALA A 19 -16.80 -12.43 5.61
N ASP A 20 -18.02 -12.50 5.08
CA ASP A 20 -19.16 -11.69 5.50
C ASP A 20 -19.60 -12.01 6.93
N GLU A 21 -19.71 -13.30 7.28
CA GLU A 21 -20.08 -13.75 8.62
C GLU A 21 -19.06 -13.24 9.67
N HIS A 22 -17.78 -13.35 9.37
CA HIS A 22 -16.71 -12.89 10.26
C HIS A 22 -16.69 -11.37 10.41
N LEU A 23 -16.80 -10.62 9.31
CA LEU A 23 -16.85 -9.16 9.37
C LEU A 23 -18.08 -8.65 10.11
N LEU A 24 -19.22 -9.31 9.95
CA LEU A 24 -20.44 -9.00 10.70
C LEU A 24 -20.28 -9.30 12.19
N ALA A 25 -19.65 -10.41 12.55
CA ALA A 25 -19.44 -10.81 13.94
C ALA A 25 -18.41 -9.93 14.67
N VAL A 26 -17.32 -9.56 14.00
CA VAL A 26 -16.17 -8.85 14.60
C VAL A 26 -16.28 -7.33 14.47
N TYR A 27 -16.74 -6.84 13.31
CA TYR A 27 -16.78 -5.41 13.00
C TYR A 27 -18.21 -4.85 12.81
N GLY A 28 -19.22 -5.72 12.71
CA GLY A 28 -20.62 -5.30 12.65
C GLY A 28 -21.08 -4.79 11.28
N PHE A 29 -20.35 -5.06 10.19
CA PHE A 29 -20.79 -4.74 8.84
C PHE A 29 -20.68 -5.95 7.88
N PRO A 30 -21.67 -6.13 6.98
CA PRO A 30 -21.61 -7.14 5.93
C PRO A 30 -20.93 -6.59 4.66
N ILE A 31 -19.83 -7.22 4.24
CA ILE A 31 -19.09 -6.82 3.02
C ILE A 31 -19.89 -7.07 1.74
N ILE A 32 -20.74 -8.10 1.70
CA ILE A 32 -21.57 -8.43 0.53
C ILE A 32 -22.54 -7.28 0.24
N GLU A 33 -23.17 -6.70 1.28
CA GLU A 33 -24.03 -5.53 1.15
C GLU A 33 -23.26 -4.33 0.59
N LEU A 34 -22.06 -4.06 1.14
CA LEU A 34 -21.23 -2.94 0.71
C LEU A 34 -20.84 -3.03 -0.77
N VAL A 35 -20.55 -4.23 -1.26
CA VAL A 35 -20.19 -4.46 -2.66
C VAL A 35 -21.39 -4.41 -3.61
N LYS A 36 -22.58 -4.87 -3.17
CA LYS A 36 -23.79 -4.89 -3.99
C LYS A 36 -24.48 -3.52 -4.07
N GLN A 37 -24.55 -2.79 -2.96
CA GLN A 37 -25.37 -1.58 -2.84
C GLN A 37 -24.55 -0.29 -2.82
N ILE A 38 -23.24 -0.37 -2.53
CA ILE A 38 -22.32 0.78 -2.46
C ILE A 38 -22.93 1.94 -1.62
N PRO A 39 -23.36 1.67 -0.37
CA PRO A 39 -24.00 2.70 0.43
C PRO A 39 -23.00 3.82 0.74
N LYS A 40 -23.49 5.07 0.85
CA LYS A 40 -22.66 6.22 1.23
C LYS A 40 -22.30 6.24 2.71
N GLN A 41 -23.10 5.59 3.54
CA GLN A 41 -22.91 5.54 4.98
C GLN A 41 -23.28 4.16 5.53
N LYS A 42 -22.61 3.73 6.59
CA LYS A 42 -22.93 2.52 7.34
C LYS A 42 -22.73 2.79 8.82
N THR A 43 -23.80 2.64 9.59
CA THR A 43 -23.78 2.80 11.04
C THR A 43 -23.65 1.43 11.71
N ILE A 44 -22.62 1.28 12.53
CA ILE A 44 -22.40 0.13 13.40
C ILE A 44 -23.05 0.45 14.75
N HIS A 45 -23.90 -0.45 15.23
CA HIS A 45 -24.59 -0.30 16.51
C HIS A 45 -23.96 -1.21 17.56
N PHE A 46 -23.54 -0.63 18.68
CA PHE A 46 -22.87 -1.33 19.78
C PHE A 46 -23.84 -1.78 20.87
N SER A 47 -25.07 -2.14 20.49
CA SER A 47 -26.13 -2.55 21.41
C SER A 47 -26.04 -4.02 21.81
N GLY A 48 -26.39 -4.34 23.06
CA GLY A 48 -26.36 -5.71 23.59
C GLY A 48 -24.96 -6.28 23.78
N ILE A 49 -24.87 -7.55 24.19
CA ILE A 49 -23.61 -8.23 24.51
C ILE A 49 -22.69 -8.31 23.28
N LYS A 50 -23.25 -8.67 22.12
CA LYS A 50 -22.50 -8.74 20.86
C LYS A 50 -21.97 -7.36 20.43
N GLY A 51 -22.79 -6.32 20.51
CA GLY A 51 -22.38 -4.95 20.16
C GLY A 51 -21.30 -4.39 21.09
N GLN A 52 -21.32 -4.76 22.39
CA GLN A 52 -20.25 -4.39 23.33
C GLN A 52 -18.92 -5.06 22.98
N ALA A 53 -18.94 -6.33 22.55
CA ALA A 53 -17.73 -7.03 22.09
C ALA A 53 -17.14 -6.38 20.83
N ILE A 54 -17.98 -6.06 19.84
CA ILE A 54 -17.56 -5.33 18.63
C ILE A 54 -16.95 -3.97 19.01
N ARG A 55 -17.57 -3.25 19.94
CA ARG A 55 -17.03 -1.97 20.42
C ARG A 55 -15.69 -2.13 21.09
N GLN A 56 -15.53 -3.15 21.94
CA GLN A 56 -14.26 -3.42 22.59
C GLN A 56 -13.18 -3.71 21.54
N HIS A 57 -13.52 -4.47 20.49
CA HIS A 57 -12.60 -4.73 19.38
C HIS A 57 -12.13 -3.43 18.72
N TYR A 58 -13.03 -2.49 18.43
CA TYR A 58 -12.66 -1.18 17.89
C TYR A 58 -11.79 -0.33 18.85
N ILE A 59 -12.00 -0.44 20.16
CA ILE A 59 -11.21 0.25 21.20
C ILE A 59 -9.79 -0.34 21.27
N ASP A 60 -9.68 -1.66 21.15
CA ASP A 60 -8.42 -2.39 21.19
C ASP A 60 -7.59 -2.23 19.91
N MET A 61 -8.19 -1.68 18.84
CA MET A 61 -7.47 -1.31 17.62
C MET A 61 -6.63 -0.06 17.86
N THR A 62 -5.35 -0.27 18.09
CA THR A 62 -4.35 0.78 18.33
C THR A 62 -3.23 0.71 17.32
N TYR A 63 -2.64 1.85 16.98
CA TYR A 63 -1.41 1.94 16.22
C TYR A 63 -0.36 2.68 17.04
N ASP A 64 0.88 2.24 16.96
CA ASP A 64 2.00 2.99 17.50
C ASP A 64 2.38 4.15 16.56
N THR A 65 2.91 5.23 17.09
CA THR A 65 3.52 6.32 16.31
C THR A 65 4.78 6.75 17.04
N MET A 66 5.81 7.16 16.29
CA MET A 66 7.01 7.72 16.90
C MET A 66 6.80 9.23 17.09
N ASP A 67 7.09 9.75 18.28
CA ASP A 67 7.12 11.19 18.51
C ASP A 67 8.40 11.82 17.93
N LYS A 68 8.49 13.15 17.97
CA LYS A 68 9.66 13.90 17.48
C LYS A 68 10.94 13.61 18.27
N ASP A 69 10.80 13.05 19.46
CA ASP A 69 11.89 12.73 20.39
C ASP A 69 12.31 11.25 20.28
N GLY A 70 11.72 10.48 19.36
CA GLY A 70 12.04 9.08 19.10
C GLY A 70 11.32 8.08 20.00
N ASN A 71 10.40 8.50 20.87
CA ASN A 71 9.63 7.59 21.71
C ASN A 71 8.42 7.02 20.96
N ILE A 72 8.12 5.75 21.23
CA ILE A 72 6.95 5.06 20.66
C ILE A 72 5.74 5.36 21.53
N LYS A 73 4.69 5.93 20.93
CA LYS A 73 3.40 6.20 21.56
C LYS A 73 2.29 5.41 20.89
N THR A 74 1.59 4.59 21.67
CA THR A 74 0.40 3.88 21.22
C THR A 74 -0.82 4.79 21.22
N LEU A 75 -1.49 4.92 20.07
CA LEU A 75 -2.70 5.72 19.88
C LEU A 75 -3.87 4.86 19.38
N PRO A 76 -5.12 5.17 19.78
CA PRO A 76 -6.29 4.46 19.26
C PRO A 76 -6.52 4.81 17.78
N LEU A 77 -6.80 3.80 16.96
CA LEU A 77 -7.23 4.01 15.57
C LEU A 77 -8.62 4.66 15.50
N PHE A 78 -9.44 4.45 16.53
CA PHE A 78 -10.77 5.04 16.68
C PHE A 78 -10.87 5.85 17.98
N ALA A 79 -10.23 7.03 17.99
CA ALA A 79 -10.27 7.93 19.15
C ALA A 79 -11.71 8.35 19.56
N ASP A 80 -12.65 8.34 18.61
CA ASP A 80 -14.05 8.71 18.82
C ASP A 80 -14.89 7.58 19.44
N ILE A 81 -14.35 6.36 19.53
CA ILE A 81 -15.03 5.19 20.10
C ILE A 81 -14.50 4.95 21.51
N ASN A 82 -15.39 5.02 22.49
CA ASN A 82 -15.11 4.73 23.90
C ASN A 82 -16.21 3.86 24.53
N ASN A 83 -16.06 3.52 25.80
CA ASN A 83 -16.99 2.66 26.54
C ASN A 83 -18.44 3.18 26.62
N ARG A 84 -18.70 4.44 26.27
CA ARG A 84 -20.03 5.06 26.24
C ARG A 84 -20.57 5.23 24.82
N THR A 85 -19.75 5.07 23.79
CA THR A 85 -20.18 5.17 22.39
C THR A 85 -21.20 4.06 22.09
N LEU A 86 -22.38 4.46 21.60
CA LEU A 86 -23.48 3.53 21.29
C LEU A 86 -23.51 3.11 19.82
N LYS A 87 -22.99 3.96 18.94
CA LYS A 87 -22.93 3.73 17.49
C LYS A 87 -21.76 4.48 16.88
N TYR A 88 -21.27 3.98 15.76
CA TYR A 88 -20.24 4.64 14.95
C TYR A 88 -20.64 4.60 13.48
N THR A 89 -20.51 5.71 12.76
CA THR A 89 -20.93 5.79 11.34
C THR A 89 -19.72 5.99 10.45
N PHE A 90 -19.48 5.03 9.56
CA PHE A 90 -18.59 5.22 8.42
C PHE A 90 -19.31 6.01 7.33
N SER A 91 -18.61 6.94 6.69
CA SER A 91 -19.17 7.72 5.56
C SER A 91 -18.12 7.97 4.49
N HIS A 92 -18.56 7.98 3.23
CA HIS A 92 -17.73 8.36 2.09
C HIS A 92 -18.59 9.00 0.99
N PRO A 93 -18.21 10.16 0.40
CA PRO A 93 -19.07 10.92 -0.53
C PRO A 93 -19.54 10.12 -1.75
N SER A 94 -18.65 9.32 -2.32
CA SER A 94 -18.90 8.51 -3.51
C SER A 94 -19.43 7.10 -3.20
N GLY A 95 -19.51 6.72 -1.92
CA GLY A 95 -19.84 5.35 -1.50
C GLY A 95 -18.72 4.67 -0.74
N LEU A 96 -19.07 3.81 0.23
CA LEU A 96 -18.11 3.16 1.12
C LEU A 96 -17.17 2.19 0.41
N LEU A 97 -17.58 1.61 -0.73
CA LEU A 97 -16.70 0.75 -1.53
C LEU A 97 -15.46 1.50 -2.06
N PHE A 98 -15.50 2.82 -2.14
CA PHE A 98 -14.36 3.65 -2.55
C PHE A 98 -13.44 4.05 -1.38
N ALA A 99 -13.86 3.83 -0.13
CA ALA A 99 -12.99 4.04 1.02
C ALA A 99 -12.01 2.87 1.15
N THR A 100 -10.72 3.19 1.34
CA THR A 100 -9.61 2.24 1.30
C THR A 100 -9.85 0.99 2.13
N GLN A 101 -10.35 1.13 3.36
CA GLN A 101 -10.59 0.01 4.29
C GLN A 101 -11.64 -1.01 3.80
N PHE A 102 -12.61 -0.60 2.98
CA PHE A 102 -13.62 -1.51 2.44
C PHE A 102 -13.24 -1.98 1.03
N ALA A 103 -12.65 -1.10 0.23
CA ALA A 103 -12.15 -1.41 -1.11
C ALA A 103 -11.16 -2.58 -1.07
N GLN A 104 -10.20 -2.54 -0.12
CA GLN A 104 -9.17 -3.56 0.01
C GLN A 104 -9.78 -4.94 0.33
N ILE A 105 -10.71 -5.00 1.28
CA ILE A 105 -11.41 -6.24 1.62
C ILE A 105 -12.16 -6.77 0.40
N ALA A 106 -12.94 -5.92 -0.28
CA ALA A 106 -13.72 -6.33 -1.44
C ALA A 106 -12.85 -6.89 -2.57
N LEU A 107 -11.69 -6.28 -2.82
CA LEU A 107 -10.72 -6.75 -3.82
C LEU A 107 -10.13 -8.11 -3.45
N VAL A 108 -9.57 -8.26 -2.24
CA VAL A 108 -8.93 -9.53 -1.86
C VAL A 108 -9.92 -10.70 -1.78
N VAL A 109 -11.16 -10.44 -1.34
CA VAL A 109 -12.21 -11.46 -1.30
C VAL A 109 -12.64 -11.84 -2.72
N THR A 110 -12.74 -10.87 -3.63
CA THR A 110 -13.02 -11.14 -5.05
C THR A 110 -11.93 -12.00 -5.68
N GLU A 111 -10.67 -11.66 -5.46
CA GLU A 111 -9.51 -12.37 -6.02
C GLU A 111 -9.41 -13.79 -5.45
N LYS A 112 -9.55 -13.95 -4.13
CA LYS A 112 -9.52 -15.27 -3.48
C LYS A 112 -10.71 -16.14 -3.90
N ALA A 113 -11.90 -15.56 -4.07
CA ALA A 113 -13.07 -16.28 -4.56
C ALA A 113 -12.88 -16.76 -6.01
N ALA A 114 -12.34 -15.90 -6.89
CA ALA A 114 -12.00 -16.26 -8.26
C ALA A 114 -10.97 -17.39 -8.31
N PHE A 115 -9.93 -17.29 -7.48
CA PHE A 115 -8.89 -18.30 -7.40
C PHE A 115 -9.41 -19.65 -6.88
N ASN A 116 -10.21 -19.66 -5.82
CA ASN A 116 -10.78 -20.89 -5.28
C ASN A 116 -11.71 -21.59 -6.27
N ASN A 117 -12.45 -20.84 -7.09
CA ASN A 117 -13.23 -21.41 -8.18
C ASN A 117 -12.36 -22.03 -9.29
N MET A 118 -11.20 -21.43 -9.60
CA MET A 118 -10.23 -22.06 -10.53
C MET A 118 -9.66 -23.35 -9.93
N ARG A 119 -9.31 -23.31 -8.64
CA ARG A 119 -8.78 -24.48 -7.90
C ARG A 119 -9.81 -25.61 -7.85
N SER A 120 -11.10 -25.33 -7.63
CA SER A 120 -12.15 -26.35 -7.61
C SER A 120 -12.44 -26.99 -8.98
N LYS A 121 -11.87 -26.43 -10.05
CA LYS A 121 -11.97 -26.94 -11.42
C LYS A 121 -10.63 -27.50 -11.92
N ASP A 122 -9.67 -27.69 -11.01
CA ASP A 122 -8.33 -28.19 -11.31
C ASP A 122 -7.57 -27.38 -12.39
N LEU A 123 -7.85 -26.07 -12.48
CA LEU A 123 -7.20 -25.17 -13.44
C LEU A 123 -5.89 -24.57 -12.91
N VAL A 124 -5.54 -24.87 -11.65
CA VAL A 124 -4.38 -24.29 -10.96
C VAL A 124 -3.21 -25.27 -11.01
N GLN A 125 -2.10 -24.84 -11.61
CA GLN A 125 -0.87 -25.64 -11.67
C GLN A 125 -0.17 -25.66 -10.28
N PRO A 126 0.29 -26.82 -9.79
CA PRO A 126 0.93 -26.93 -8.46
C PRO A 126 2.26 -26.16 -8.29
N ASN A 127 2.96 -25.89 -9.38
CA ASN A 127 4.27 -25.24 -9.40
C ASN A 127 4.25 -23.88 -10.10
N CYS A 128 3.10 -23.20 -10.11
CA CYS A 128 3.04 -21.85 -10.67
C CYS A 128 3.89 -20.88 -9.84
N THR A 129 4.62 -20.02 -10.54
CA THR A 129 5.18 -18.80 -9.97
C THR A 129 4.06 -17.77 -9.80
N PHE A 130 4.12 -17.00 -8.73
CA PHE A 130 3.09 -16.02 -8.43
C PHE A 130 3.63 -14.76 -7.78
N THR A 131 2.93 -13.68 -8.06
CA THR A 131 3.15 -12.34 -7.52
C THR A 131 1.82 -11.61 -7.50
N GLY A 132 1.75 -10.50 -6.78
CA GLY A 132 0.60 -9.63 -6.80
C GLY A 132 1.05 -8.20 -6.60
N HIS A 133 0.54 -7.29 -7.41
CA HIS A 133 0.93 -5.89 -7.34
C HIS A 133 0.32 -5.24 -6.10
N SER A 134 1.16 -4.72 -5.20
CA SER A 134 0.72 -4.02 -3.98
C SER A 134 -0.24 -4.91 -3.15
N LEU A 135 -1.50 -4.50 -2.98
CA LEU A 135 -2.55 -5.25 -2.29
C LEU A 135 -2.67 -6.71 -2.78
N GLY A 136 -2.45 -6.97 -4.07
CA GLY A 136 -2.58 -8.31 -4.65
C GLY A 136 -1.59 -9.33 -4.08
N GLU A 137 -0.49 -8.87 -3.45
CA GLU A 137 0.50 -9.73 -2.78
C GLU A 137 -0.16 -10.55 -1.66
N TYR A 138 -1.04 -9.91 -0.87
CA TYR A 138 -1.81 -10.59 0.18
C TYR A 138 -2.77 -11.63 -0.41
N SER A 139 -3.47 -11.29 -1.49
CA SER A 139 -4.36 -12.23 -2.17
C SER A 139 -3.60 -13.42 -2.74
N ALA A 140 -2.43 -13.19 -3.35
CA ALA A 140 -1.62 -14.24 -3.95
C ALA A 140 -1.07 -15.19 -2.88
N LEU A 141 -0.50 -14.66 -1.79
CA LEU A 141 -0.02 -15.44 -0.64
C LEU A 141 -1.15 -16.22 0.03
N ALA A 142 -2.31 -15.60 0.24
CA ALA A 142 -3.45 -16.25 0.85
C ALA A 142 -4.09 -17.31 -0.06
N SER A 143 -4.05 -17.13 -1.38
CA SER A 143 -4.71 -18.05 -2.32
C SER A 143 -3.83 -19.23 -2.69
N ILE A 144 -2.55 -18.99 -3.00
CA ILE A 144 -1.64 -20.00 -3.54
C ILE A 144 -0.89 -20.73 -2.42
N ALA A 145 -0.25 -19.97 -1.52
CA ALA A 145 0.56 -20.52 -0.45
C ALA A 145 -0.22 -20.80 0.86
N ASP A 146 -1.51 -20.46 0.89
CA ASP A 146 -2.43 -20.63 2.03
C ASP A 146 -1.86 -20.10 3.36
N VAL A 147 -1.06 -19.04 3.29
CA VAL A 147 -0.38 -18.43 4.44
C VAL A 147 -1.38 -17.82 5.42
N LEU A 148 -2.50 -17.33 4.88
CA LEU A 148 -3.54 -16.62 5.63
C LEU A 148 -4.94 -17.20 5.30
N PRO A 149 -5.64 -17.73 6.31
CA PRO A 149 -7.07 -18.02 6.19
C PRO A 149 -7.85 -16.78 5.80
N VAL A 150 -8.99 -16.96 5.12
CA VAL A 150 -9.85 -15.85 4.66
C VAL A 150 -10.19 -14.87 5.79
N LEU A 151 -10.49 -15.40 6.98
CA LEU A 151 -10.88 -14.60 8.15
C LEU A 151 -9.74 -13.68 8.63
N SER A 152 -8.53 -14.21 8.70
CA SER A 152 -7.34 -13.43 9.06
C SER A 152 -6.98 -12.44 7.95
N LEU A 153 -7.15 -12.82 6.68
CA LEU A 153 -6.89 -11.94 5.54
C LEU A 153 -7.76 -10.69 5.60
N VAL A 154 -9.07 -10.83 5.84
CA VAL A 154 -9.97 -9.66 5.91
C VAL A 154 -9.69 -8.77 7.12
N ASP A 155 -9.26 -9.34 8.26
CA ASP A 155 -8.81 -8.58 9.43
C ASP A 155 -7.56 -7.74 9.11
N VAL A 156 -6.57 -8.35 8.45
CA VAL A 156 -5.33 -7.67 8.05
C VAL A 156 -5.65 -6.56 7.05
N MET A 157 -6.52 -6.80 6.06
CA MET A 157 -6.90 -5.78 5.07
C MET A 157 -7.69 -4.62 5.67
N PHE A 158 -8.61 -4.90 6.60
CA PHE A 158 -9.34 -3.83 7.28
C PHE A 158 -8.39 -2.96 8.10
N TYR A 159 -7.50 -3.58 8.88
CA TYR A 159 -6.52 -2.88 9.67
C TYR A 159 -5.55 -2.08 8.79
N HIS A 160 -5.01 -2.70 7.74
CA HIS A 160 -4.13 -2.06 6.76
C HIS A 160 -4.76 -0.79 6.18
N GLY A 161 -6.00 -0.90 5.67
CA GLY A 161 -6.70 0.25 5.11
C GLY A 161 -6.96 1.37 6.10
N ILE A 162 -7.34 1.05 7.35
CA ILE A 162 -7.59 2.05 8.39
C ILE A 162 -6.29 2.71 8.88
N THR A 163 -5.21 1.94 9.08
CA THR A 163 -3.92 2.46 9.51
C THR A 163 -3.38 3.48 8.51
N MET A 164 -3.47 3.17 7.21
CA MET A 164 -3.01 4.10 6.16
C MET A 164 -3.85 5.38 6.10
N GLN A 165 -5.16 5.26 6.28
CA GLN A 165 -6.06 6.41 6.32
C GLN A 165 -5.84 7.32 7.54
N ARG A 166 -5.51 6.73 8.69
CA ARG A 166 -5.24 7.46 9.95
C ARG A 166 -3.82 8.01 10.05
N ALA A 167 -2.87 7.45 9.31
CA ALA A 167 -1.50 7.97 9.23
C ALA A 167 -1.45 9.35 8.55
N MET A 168 -2.46 9.70 7.75
CA MET A 168 -2.50 10.99 7.06
C MET A 168 -3.03 12.11 7.95
N GLN A 169 -2.32 13.24 7.94
CA GLN A 169 -2.86 14.49 8.45
C GLN A 169 -3.86 15.05 7.44
N ARG A 170 -5.06 15.37 7.93
CA ARG A 170 -6.16 15.89 7.10
C ARG A 170 -6.59 17.27 7.58
N ASP A 171 -7.02 18.10 6.64
CA ASP A 171 -7.56 19.44 6.92
C ASP A 171 -8.99 19.37 7.49
N ALA A 172 -9.58 20.53 7.80
CA ALA A 172 -10.96 20.64 8.29
C ALA A 172 -12.02 20.09 7.31
N HIS A 173 -11.68 19.94 6.03
CA HIS A 173 -12.52 19.36 4.99
C HIS A 173 -12.21 17.87 4.74
N ASN A 174 -11.42 17.25 5.62
CA ASN A 174 -10.97 15.86 5.55
C ASN A 174 -10.14 15.54 4.29
N ARG A 175 -9.43 16.52 3.71
CA ARG A 175 -8.53 16.35 2.57
C ARG A 175 -7.08 16.23 3.06
N SER A 176 -6.26 15.46 2.34
CA SER A 176 -4.81 15.41 2.59
C SER A 176 -4.06 16.30 1.58
N ASN A 177 -2.81 16.65 1.92
CA ASN A 177 -1.89 17.34 1.02
C ASN A 177 -1.05 16.37 0.18
N TYR A 178 -1.46 15.11 0.07
CA TYR A 178 -0.76 14.08 -0.66
C TYR A 178 -1.62 13.51 -1.77
N ALA A 179 -0.99 13.05 -2.85
CA ALA A 179 -1.65 12.34 -3.91
C ALA A 179 -0.67 11.39 -4.63
N MET A 180 -1.18 10.75 -5.68
CA MET A 180 -0.38 9.94 -6.59
C MET A 180 -0.67 10.34 -8.04
N CYS A 181 0.36 10.34 -8.88
CA CYS A 181 0.27 10.63 -10.30
C CYS A 181 0.92 9.52 -11.11
N ALA A 182 0.20 8.97 -12.08
CA ALA A 182 0.79 8.12 -13.10
C ALA A 182 1.61 8.99 -14.07
N VAL A 183 2.83 8.56 -14.37
CA VAL A 183 3.77 9.26 -15.25
C VAL A 183 4.14 8.35 -16.41
N ASN A 184 4.08 8.89 -17.63
CA ASN A 184 4.46 8.20 -18.85
C ASN A 184 5.65 8.92 -19.54
N PRO A 185 6.89 8.45 -19.30
CA PRO A 185 8.12 8.99 -19.90
C PRO A 185 8.08 9.06 -21.43
N SER A 186 7.54 8.04 -22.11
CA SER A 186 7.49 7.99 -23.57
C SER A 186 6.72 9.14 -24.22
N ARG A 187 5.80 9.78 -23.48
CA ARG A 187 5.05 10.96 -23.97
C ARG A 187 5.90 12.23 -24.01
N ILE A 188 7.00 12.29 -23.27
CA ILE A 188 7.91 13.44 -23.21
C ILE A 188 8.79 13.45 -24.46
N SER A 189 9.69 12.47 -24.57
CA SER A 189 10.60 12.28 -25.70
C SER A 189 10.95 10.81 -25.82
N LYS A 190 11.38 10.37 -27.01
CA LYS A 190 11.92 9.02 -27.23
C LYS A 190 13.22 8.76 -26.48
N THR A 191 13.96 9.81 -26.12
CA THR A 191 15.24 9.73 -25.40
C THR A 191 15.07 9.86 -23.88
N PHE A 192 13.86 10.16 -23.40
CA PHE A 192 13.59 10.32 -21.97
C PHE A 192 13.31 8.96 -21.33
N ASN A 193 14.31 8.45 -20.60
CA ASN A 193 14.30 7.12 -19.98
C ASN A 193 14.00 7.16 -18.47
N GLU A 194 13.98 5.99 -17.84
CA GLU A 194 13.77 5.86 -16.39
C GLU A 194 14.77 6.66 -15.56
N VAL A 195 16.05 6.61 -15.93
CA VAL A 195 17.13 7.31 -15.21
C VAL A 195 16.88 8.82 -15.21
N ALA A 196 16.42 9.37 -16.35
CA ALA A 196 16.07 10.78 -16.44
C ALA A 196 14.85 11.13 -15.56
N LEU A 197 13.84 10.25 -15.49
CA LEU A 197 12.70 10.44 -14.59
C LEU A 197 13.13 10.44 -13.13
N HIS A 198 14.00 9.51 -12.74
CA HIS A 198 14.52 9.41 -11.38
C HIS A 198 15.27 10.68 -10.98
N GLU A 199 16.19 11.17 -11.82
CA GLU A 199 16.93 12.42 -11.54
C GLU A 199 15.98 13.62 -11.38
N VAL A 200 14.95 13.74 -12.24
CA VAL A 200 13.97 14.83 -12.13
C VAL A 200 13.20 14.76 -10.80
N VAL A 201 12.73 13.57 -10.42
CA VAL A 201 12.00 13.35 -9.17
C VAL A 201 12.89 13.66 -7.96
N GLU A 202 14.14 13.20 -7.97
CA GLU A 202 15.10 13.43 -6.90
C GLU A 202 15.46 14.91 -6.75
N VAL A 203 15.73 15.61 -7.86
CA VAL A 203 16.01 17.06 -7.83
C VAL A 203 14.81 17.83 -7.30
N ILE A 204 13.58 17.50 -7.72
CA ILE A 204 12.38 18.15 -7.19
C ILE A 204 12.24 17.88 -5.68
N ALA A 205 12.38 16.63 -5.24
CA ALA A 205 12.28 16.27 -3.83
C ALA A 205 13.32 17.03 -2.97
N HIS A 206 14.57 17.11 -3.45
CA HIS A 206 15.65 17.80 -2.74
C HIS A 206 15.45 19.33 -2.69
N ARG A 207 15.08 19.96 -3.81
CA ARG A 207 14.90 21.43 -3.89
C ARG A 207 13.66 21.91 -3.15
N SER A 208 12.58 21.14 -3.21
CA SER A 208 11.31 21.49 -2.56
C SER A 208 11.30 21.15 -1.06
N ASN A 209 12.20 20.26 -0.62
CA ASN A 209 12.25 19.69 0.73
C ASN A 209 10.92 19.07 1.18
N VAL A 210 10.16 18.52 0.23
CA VAL A 210 8.92 17.79 0.49
C VAL A 210 9.00 16.40 -0.15
N LEU A 211 8.08 15.51 0.24
CA LEU A 211 8.03 14.15 -0.25
C LEU A 211 7.67 14.11 -1.74
N LEU A 212 8.51 13.46 -2.55
CA LEU A 212 8.18 12.99 -3.88
C LEU A 212 9.03 11.76 -4.20
N GLU A 213 8.40 10.67 -4.55
CA GLU A 213 9.05 9.39 -4.85
C GLU A 213 8.34 8.66 -5.98
N ILE A 214 9.09 7.87 -6.75
CA ILE A 214 8.53 6.88 -7.66
C ILE A 214 8.21 5.65 -6.82
N VAL A 215 6.93 5.30 -6.74
CA VAL A 215 6.41 4.25 -5.87
C VAL A 215 5.93 3.01 -6.62
N ASN A 216 5.69 3.11 -7.92
CA ASN A 216 5.38 1.96 -8.77
C ASN A 216 6.21 2.00 -10.05
N TYR A 217 7.01 0.95 -10.24
CA TYR A 217 7.78 0.67 -11.45
C TYR A 217 7.00 -0.37 -12.28
N ASN A 218 6.02 0.08 -13.07
CA ASN A 218 5.06 -0.84 -13.72
C ASN A 218 5.54 -1.34 -15.08
N VAL A 219 5.91 -0.40 -15.97
CA VAL A 219 6.33 -0.72 -17.34
C VAL A 219 7.48 0.19 -17.73
N GLU A 220 8.61 -0.42 -18.10
CA GLU A 220 9.81 0.29 -18.51
C GLU A 220 9.52 1.32 -19.62
N GLY A 221 9.95 2.56 -19.40
CA GLY A 221 9.78 3.69 -20.33
C GLY A 221 8.34 4.18 -20.52
N SER A 222 7.33 3.53 -19.95
CA SER A 222 5.92 3.79 -20.29
C SER A 222 5.01 4.09 -19.10
N GLN A 223 5.17 3.39 -17.97
CA GLN A 223 4.24 3.51 -16.86
C GLN A 223 4.96 3.45 -15.53
N TYR A 224 5.00 4.61 -14.87
CA TYR A 224 5.48 4.77 -13.50
C TYR A 224 4.39 5.47 -12.69
N VAL A 225 4.43 5.37 -11.36
CA VAL A 225 3.56 6.16 -10.49
C VAL A 225 4.43 6.88 -9.47
N CYS A 226 4.25 8.20 -9.39
CA CYS A 226 4.90 9.04 -8.39
C CYS A 226 3.90 9.36 -7.28
N ALA A 227 4.34 9.26 -6.03
CA ALA A 227 3.58 9.66 -4.85
C ALA A 227 4.31 10.79 -4.12
N GLY A 228 3.57 11.74 -3.58
CA GLY A 228 4.19 12.87 -2.91
C GLY A 228 3.21 13.94 -2.48
N ASP A 229 3.77 15.03 -1.98
CA ASP A 229 3.03 16.24 -1.67
C ASP A 229 2.45 16.85 -2.95
N LEU A 230 1.25 17.43 -2.88
CA LEU A 230 0.59 18.10 -4.00
C LEU A 230 1.49 19.17 -4.63
N LEU A 231 2.29 19.88 -3.84
CA LEU A 231 3.23 20.89 -4.33
C LEU A 231 4.30 20.26 -5.24
N ALA A 232 4.86 19.13 -4.83
CA ALA A 232 5.90 18.44 -5.61
C ALA A 232 5.33 17.75 -6.84
N LEU A 233 4.13 17.18 -6.76
CA LEU A 233 3.44 16.58 -7.90
C LEU A 233 3.05 17.64 -8.95
N GLN A 234 2.60 18.81 -8.52
CA GLN A 234 2.35 19.94 -9.40
C GLN A 234 3.65 20.45 -10.05
N SER A 235 4.73 20.52 -9.27
CA SER A 235 6.07 20.89 -9.78
C SER A 235 6.56 19.88 -10.80
N LEU A 236 6.38 18.58 -10.54
CA LEU A 236 6.72 17.50 -11.47
C LEU A 236 5.95 17.65 -12.79
N MET A 237 4.63 17.86 -12.74
CA MET A 237 3.85 18.12 -13.95
C MET A 237 4.40 19.33 -14.73
N ASN A 238 4.68 20.43 -14.06
CA ASN A 238 5.18 21.65 -14.69
C ASN A 238 6.54 21.41 -15.38
N VAL A 239 7.47 20.71 -14.71
CA VAL A 239 8.79 20.37 -15.26
C VAL A 239 8.65 19.47 -16.48
N LEU A 240 7.85 18.40 -16.40
CA LEU A 240 7.68 17.47 -17.52
C LEU A 240 6.96 18.14 -18.71
N ASN A 241 6.03 19.06 -18.46
CA ASN A 241 5.40 19.87 -19.49
C ASN A 241 6.38 20.84 -20.15
N TYR A 242 7.28 21.45 -19.37
CA TYR A 242 8.34 22.32 -19.88
C TYR A 242 9.31 21.54 -20.79
N LEU A 243 9.80 20.40 -20.31
CA LEU A 243 10.70 19.52 -21.07
C LEU A 243 10.07 19.06 -22.38
N LYS A 244 8.75 18.79 -22.39
CA LYS A 244 8.03 18.43 -23.62
C LYS A 244 7.99 19.57 -24.64
N LYS A 245 7.75 20.81 -24.19
CA LYS A 245 7.61 21.98 -25.07
C LYS A 245 8.92 22.42 -25.67
N GLU A 246 9.98 22.47 -24.86
CA GLU A 246 11.30 22.90 -25.30
C GLU A 246 12.03 21.84 -26.15
N ASN A 247 11.49 20.61 -26.24
CA ASN A 247 12.06 19.50 -27.00
C ASN A 247 13.55 19.27 -26.69
N ILE A 248 13.94 19.48 -25.42
CA ILE A 248 15.33 19.42 -24.98
C ILE A 248 15.76 17.95 -25.04
N ASP A 249 16.58 17.61 -26.04
CA ASP A 249 17.27 16.31 -26.09
C ASP A 249 18.47 16.38 -25.14
N ILE A 250 18.22 16.04 -23.86
CA ILE A 250 19.14 16.17 -22.73
C ILE A 250 20.52 15.52 -23.02
N GLN A 251 20.56 14.53 -23.91
CA GLN A 251 21.76 13.75 -24.21
C GLN A 251 22.70 14.33 -25.28
N LYS A 252 22.28 15.34 -26.07
CA LYS A 252 23.05 15.72 -27.29
C LYS A 252 23.80 17.04 -27.24
N THR A 253 23.51 17.94 -26.30
CA THR A 253 23.90 19.36 -26.48
C THR A 253 24.84 19.90 -25.39
N TYR A 254 24.88 19.32 -24.19
CA TYR A 254 25.58 19.91 -23.04
C TYR A 254 26.36 18.88 -22.21
N SER A 255 27.35 19.36 -21.44
CA SER A 255 28.03 18.54 -20.42
C SER A 255 27.07 18.19 -19.27
N VAL A 256 27.29 17.05 -18.62
CA VAL A 256 26.42 16.51 -17.57
C VAL A 256 26.18 17.51 -16.44
N ASP A 257 27.23 18.21 -15.99
CA ASP A 257 27.11 19.20 -14.90
C ASP A 257 26.25 20.40 -15.28
N ARG A 258 26.38 20.88 -16.51
CA ARG A 258 25.59 22.02 -17.01
C ARG A 258 24.13 21.66 -17.20
N VAL A 259 23.84 20.42 -17.61
CA VAL A 259 22.46 19.91 -17.66
C VAL A 259 21.83 19.91 -16.27
N LYS A 260 22.57 19.50 -15.24
CA LYS A 260 22.07 19.49 -13.86
C LYS A 260 21.76 20.89 -13.35
N GLU A 261 22.64 21.87 -13.61
CA GLU A 261 22.38 23.28 -13.28
C GLU A 261 21.12 23.82 -13.97
N MET A 262 20.99 23.59 -15.27
CA MET A 262 19.79 23.99 -16.03
C MET A 262 18.52 23.33 -15.49
N LEU A 263 18.58 22.04 -15.16
CA LEU A 263 17.45 21.33 -14.56
C LEU A 263 17.06 21.94 -13.21
N GLN A 264 18.03 22.30 -12.37
CA GLN A 264 17.77 22.93 -11.07
C GLN A 264 17.07 24.29 -11.24
N GLU A 265 17.52 25.13 -12.18
CA GLU A 265 16.87 26.41 -12.47
C GLU A 265 15.41 26.24 -12.95
N ILE A 266 15.18 25.27 -13.84
CA ILE A 266 13.82 24.92 -14.32
C ILE A 266 12.95 24.47 -13.15
N VAL A 267 13.48 23.58 -12.30
CA VAL A 267 12.79 23.05 -11.13
C VAL A 267 12.43 24.16 -10.14
N ASP A 268 13.37 25.08 -9.84
CA ASP A 268 13.11 26.20 -8.94
C ASP A 268 11.98 27.11 -9.45
N ASN A 269 11.98 27.41 -10.75
CA ASN A 269 10.92 28.21 -11.37
C ASN A 269 9.58 27.48 -11.32
N CYS A 270 9.57 26.16 -11.57
CA CYS A 270 8.36 25.34 -11.49
C CYS A 270 7.82 25.23 -10.06
N ILE A 271 8.69 25.13 -9.06
CA ILE A 271 8.31 25.11 -7.63
C ILE A 271 7.71 26.47 -7.24
N LYS A 272 8.32 27.59 -7.66
CA LYS A 272 7.76 28.94 -7.41
C LYS A 272 6.36 29.08 -8.00
N ALA A 273 6.16 28.63 -9.24
CA ALA A 273 4.84 28.64 -9.88
C ALA A 273 3.83 27.75 -9.14
N ALA A 274 4.26 26.57 -8.68
CA ALA A 274 3.40 25.67 -7.90
C ALA A 274 3.00 26.28 -6.53
N ARG A 275 3.92 26.98 -5.85
CA ARG A 275 3.62 27.71 -4.60
C ARG A 275 2.64 28.85 -4.82
N GLN A 276 2.81 29.62 -5.90
CA GLN A 276 1.87 30.69 -6.27
C GLN A 276 0.46 30.14 -6.53
N LYS A 277 0.34 28.98 -7.22
CA LYS A 277 -0.95 28.30 -7.41
C LYS A 277 -1.55 27.87 -6.06
N GLN A 278 -0.73 27.32 -5.18
CA GLN A 278 -1.17 26.93 -3.84
C GLN A 278 -1.70 28.12 -3.03
N GLU A 279 -1.02 29.26 -3.07
CA GLU A 279 -1.43 30.48 -2.38
C GLU A 279 -2.71 31.07 -2.96
N ALA A 280 -2.89 31.00 -4.28
CA ALA A 280 -4.11 31.45 -4.96
C ALA A 280 -5.33 30.57 -4.61
N ASP A 281 -5.15 29.26 -4.48
CA ASP A 281 -6.21 28.28 -4.23
C ASP A 281 -6.37 27.96 -2.72
N ASN A 282 -6.32 28.99 -1.86
CA ASN A 282 -6.54 28.86 -0.40
C ASN A 282 -5.65 27.80 0.29
N GLY A 283 -4.44 27.57 -0.20
CA GLY A 283 -3.49 26.61 0.35
C GLY A 283 -3.61 25.18 -0.18
N TYR A 284 -4.54 24.90 -1.10
CA TYR A 284 -4.81 23.56 -1.62
C TYR A 284 -4.66 23.49 -3.15
N ILE A 285 -3.83 22.57 -3.64
CA ILE A 285 -3.62 22.42 -5.09
C ILE A 285 -4.54 21.33 -5.65
N VAL A 286 -5.36 21.68 -6.63
CA VAL A 286 -6.03 20.70 -7.49
C VAL A 286 -5.09 20.31 -8.63
N LEU A 287 -4.71 19.04 -8.66
CA LEU A 287 -3.84 18.49 -9.70
C LEU A 287 -4.61 18.35 -11.02
N GLU A 288 -3.95 18.76 -12.10
CA GLU A 288 -4.49 18.69 -13.45
C GLU A 288 -3.76 17.64 -14.29
N HIS A 289 -4.31 17.30 -15.45
CA HIS A 289 -3.65 16.43 -16.40
C HIS A 289 -2.55 17.18 -17.14
N GLY A 290 -1.34 16.63 -17.14
CA GLY A 290 -0.22 17.12 -17.94
C GLY A 290 -0.08 16.32 -19.24
N PHE A 291 0.95 16.64 -20.03
CA PHE A 291 1.26 15.87 -21.24
C PHE A 291 1.67 14.43 -20.91
N ALA A 292 2.44 14.26 -19.84
CA ALA A 292 3.00 13.00 -19.41
C ALA A 292 2.54 12.55 -18.01
N THR A 293 1.72 13.35 -17.33
CA THR A 293 1.26 13.10 -15.95
C THR A 293 -0.26 13.01 -15.87
N ILE A 294 -0.76 12.00 -15.18
CA ILE A 294 -2.19 11.74 -14.97
C ILE A 294 -2.40 11.56 -13.46
N PRO A 295 -3.01 12.52 -12.76
CA PRO A 295 -3.35 12.36 -11.34
C PRO A 295 -4.30 11.19 -11.14
N LEU A 296 -4.11 10.39 -10.09
CA LEU A 296 -4.98 9.28 -9.74
C LEU A 296 -6.12 9.80 -8.85
N PRO A 297 -7.36 9.92 -9.36
CA PRO A 297 -8.45 10.50 -8.60
C PRO A 297 -8.86 9.61 -7.43
N GLY A 298 -9.10 10.23 -6.27
CA GLY A 298 -9.56 9.53 -5.06
C GLY A 298 -8.46 8.83 -4.26
N ILE A 299 -7.19 8.93 -4.68
CA ILE A 299 -6.05 8.46 -3.89
C ILE A 299 -5.36 9.66 -3.26
N ASP A 300 -5.43 9.72 -1.93
CA ASP A 300 -4.94 10.83 -1.11
C ASP A 300 -3.92 10.38 -0.06
N VAL A 301 -3.35 9.19 -0.26
CA VAL A 301 -2.30 8.58 0.58
C VAL A 301 -1.12 8.21 -0.32
N PRO A 302 0.12 8.60 0.02
CA PRO A 302 1.30 8.27 -0.78
C PRO A 302 1.77 6.84 -0.46
N PHE A 303 1.07 5.83 -1.00
CA PHE A 303 1.38 4.42 -0.79
C PHE A 303 2.79 4.05 -1.27
N HIS A 304 3.42 3.09 -0.60
CA HIS A 304 4.80 2.60 -0.85
C HIS A 304 5.91 3.66 -0.74
N SER A 305 5.59 4.86 -0.25
CA SER A 305 6.59 5.90 0.01
C SER A 305 7.17 5.79 1.43
N ARG A 306 8.32 6.44 1.64
CA ARG A 306 8.96 6.54 2.96
C ARG A 306 8.08 7.19 4.03
N TYR A 307 7.04 7.93 3.62
CA TYR A 307 6.15 8.64 4.55
C TYR A 307 5.42 7.68 5.50
N LEU A 308 5.06 6.49 5.01
CA LEU A 308 4.35 5.48 5.79
C LEU A 308 5.29 4.58 6.59
N TRP A 309 6.62 4.79 6.52
CA TRP A 309 7.59 3.94 7.19
C TRP A 309 7.38 3.88 8.72
N ALA A 310 7.04 5.02 9.33
CA ALA A 310 6.71 5.09 10.76
C ALA A 310 5.48 4.23 11.14
N GLY A 311 4.59 3.95 10.18
CA GLY A 311 3.40 3.12 10.35
C GLY A 311 3.64 1.61 10.23
N VAL A 312 4.82 1.16 9.77
CA VAL A 312 5.12 -0.25 9.50
C VAL A 312 5.29 -1.07 10.78
N MET A 313 6.05 -0.58 11.75
CA MET A 313 6.20 -1.24 13.06
C MET A 313 4.86 -1.45 13.79
N PRO A 314 3.97 -0.43 13.87
CA PRO A 314 2.60 -0.57 14.37
C PRO A 314 1.77 -1.63 13.62
N PHE A 315 1.90 -1.63 12.29
CA PHE A 315 1.20 -2.58 11.45
C PHE A 315 1.65 -4.00 11.76
N ARG A 316 2.96 -4.22 11.87
CA ARG A 316 3.55 -5.50 12.25
C ARG A 316 3.16 -5.97 13.65
N ALA A 317 3.14 -5.06 14.62
CA ALA A 317 2.74 -5.35 15.99
C ALA A 317 1.23 -5.64 16.11
N CYS A 318 0.44 -5.35 15.07
CA CYS A 318 -0.98 -5.65 15.07
C CYS A 318 -1.22 -7.13 15.32
N LYS A 319 -2.12 -7.41 16.28
CA LYS A 319 -2.56 -8.75 16.63
C LYS A 319 -3.04 -9.55 15.39
N SER A 320 -3.52 -8.88 14.34
CA SER A 320 -3.95 -9.54 13.09
C SER A 320 -2.80 -10.19 12.32
N LEU A 321 -1.60 -9.59 12.31
CA LEU A 321 -0.41 -10.24 11.73
C LEU A 321 0.18 -11.31 12.67
N GLN A 322 0.01 -11.16 13.99
CA GLN A 322 0.35 -12.22 14.95
C GLN A 322 -0.52 -13.48 14.80
N LYS A 323 -1.65 -13.41 14.07
CA LYS A 323 -2.45 -14.59 13.71
C LYS A 323 -1.77 -15.47 12.65
N ILE A 324 -0.73 -14.98 11.96
CA ILE A 324 0.09 -15.84 11.09
C ILE A 324 0.88 -16.77 12.01
N ASN A 325 0.45 -18.02 12.09
CA ASN A 325 1.15 -19.01 12.89
C ASN A 325 2.30 -19.60 12.08
N SER A 326 3.54 -19.41 12.55
CA SER A 326 4.75 -19.92 11.89
C SER A 326 4.72 -21.43 11.66
N ALA A 327 3.98 -22.18 12.49
CA ALA A 327 3.81 -23.62 12.34
C ALA A 327 2.99 -24.03 11.11
N HIS A 328 2.09 -23.17 10.62
CA HIS A 328 1.27 -23.44 9.43
C HIS A 328 1.92 -22.96 8.15
N LEU A 329 3.06 -22.25 8.25
CA LEU A 329 3.77 -21.75 7.09
C LEU A 329 4.57 -22.88 6.43
N ASN A 330 4.27 -23.18 5.17
CA ASN A 330 5.03 -24.13 4.37
C ASN A 330 5.98 -23.39 3.42
N PRO A 331 7.29 -23.32 3.72
CA PRO A 331 8.23 -22.55 2.92
C PRO A 331 8.41 -23.11 1.51
N ASN A 332 8.14 -24.41 1.30
CA ASN A 332 8.25 -25.05 -0.02
C ASN A 332 7.22 -24.53 -1.04
N LEU A 333 6.14 -23.89 -0.58
CA LEU A 333 5.18 -23.23 -1.47
C LEU A 333 5.65 -21.84 -1.91
N LEU A 334 6.66 -21.27 -1.24
CA LEU A 334 7.16 -19.93 -1.47
C LEU A 334 8.48 -19.95 -2.23
N VAL A 335 9.41 -20.82 -1.84
CA VAL A 335 10.77 -20.87 -2.39
C VAL A 335 10.74 -21.08 -3.90
N GLY A 336 11.35 -20.15 -4.63
CA GLY A 336 11.42 -20.13 -6.10
C GLY A 336 10.10 -19.85 -6.82
N LYS A 337 8.97 -19.69 -6.09
CA LYS A 337 7.63 -19.50 -6.66
C LYS A 337 7.09 -18.09 -6.41
N TYR A 338 7.24 -17.61 -5.19
CA TYR A 338 6.76 -16.30 -4.77
C TYR A 338 7.74 -15.21 -5.21
N ILE A 339 7.25 -14.13 -5.82
CA ILE A 339 8.05 -12.95 -6.16
C ILE A 339 7.46 -11.74 -5.42
N PRO A 340 8.11 -11.25 -4.35
CA PRO A 340 7.65 -10.11 -3.57
C PRO A 340 7.87 -8.78 -4.30
N ASN A 341 7.04 -7.79 -3.99
CA ASN A 341 7.18 -6.44 -4.55
C ASN A 341 8.44 -5.71 -4.08
N LEU A 342 8.90 -5.99 -2.85
CA LEU A 342 10.01 -5.27 -2.21
C LEU A 342 11.35 -5.43 -2.95
N ILE A 343 11.65 -6.64 -3.43
CA ILE A 343 12.96 -6.93 -4.05
C ILE A 343 12.86 -7.48 -5.49
N ALA A 344 11.65 -7.83 -5.95
CA ALA A 344 11.38 -8.37 -7.29
C ALA A 344 12.28 -9.55 -7.72
N LYS A 345 12.68 -10.40 -6.77
CA LYS A 345 13.44 -11.65 -7.00
C LYS A 345 12.66 -12.84 -6.46
N PRO A 346 12.75 -14.04 -7.08
CA PRO A 346 12.13 -15.24 -6.54
C PRO A 346 12.54 -15.47 -5.09
N PHE A 347 11.56 -15.80 -4.25
CA PHE A 347 11.76 -15.95 -2.82
C PHE A 347 12.73 -17.07 -2.50
N GLU A 348 13.72 -16.78 -1.67
CA GLU A 348 14.72 -17.74 -1.24
C GLU A 348 14.96 -17.65 0.27
N ILE A 349 15.41 -18.75 0.84
CA ILE A 349 15.77 -18.85 2.27
C ILE A 349 17.28 -18.98 2.33
N SER A 350 17.96 -17.85 2.13
CA SER A 350 19.42 -17.75 2.15
C SER A 350 19.86 -16.52 2.92
N TRP A 351 21.11 -16.51 3.35
CA TRP A 351 21.68 -15.36 4.05
C TRP A 351 21.74 -14.15 3.11
N GLU A 352 22.12 -14.38 1.86
CA GLU A 352 22.21 -13.36 0.81
C GLU A 352 20.85 -12.72 0.56
N TYR A 353 19.78 -13.52 0.52
CA TYR A 353 18.42 -13.02 0.34
C TYR A 353 17.98 -12.16 1.54
N ALA A 354 18.28 -12.60 2.77
CA ALA A 354 17.99 -11.83 3.97
C ALA A 354 18.80 -10.53 4.06
N GLN A 355 20.05 -10.53 3.61
CA GLN A 355 20.91 -9.35 3.54
C GLN A 355 20.34 -8.31 2.55
N ILE A 356 19.92 -8.74 1.36
CA ILE A 356 19.31 -7.84 0.37
C ILE A 356 18.08 -7.13 0.96
N ILE A 357 17.23 -7.86 1.70
CA ILE A 357 16.05 -7.26 2.35
C ILE A 357 16.46 -6.32 3.47
N TYR A 358 17.48 -6.66 4.26
CA TYR A 358 18.00 -5.79 5.29
C TYR A 358 18.53 -4.47 4.71
N ASP A 359 19.27 -4.52 3.60
CA ASP A 359 19.84 -3.32 2.97
C ASP A 359 18.74 -2.36 2.46
N GLN A 360 17.57 -2.89 2.11
CA GLN A 360 16.41 -2.09 1.67
C GLN A 360 15.52 -1.60 2.82
N THR A 361 15.44 -2.35 3.92
CA THR A 361 14.45 -2.09 5.00
C THR A 361 15.05 -1.59 6.31
N SER A 362 16.35 -1.82 6.52
CA SER A 362 17.05 -1.62 7.80
C SER A 362 16.31 -2.26 8.99
N SER A 363 15.70 -3.43 8.79
CA SER A 363 14.87 -4.07 9.81
C SER A 363 15.67 -4.53 11.03
N PRO A 364 15.33 -4.10 12.27
CA PRO A 364 16.01 -4.54 13.49
C PRO A 364 15.89 -6.05 13.78
N HIS A 365 14.86 -6.69 13.23
CA HIS A 365 14.67 -8.13 13.39
C HIS A 365 15.57 -8.92 12.46
N LEU A 366 15.75 -8.47 11.21
CA LEU A 366 16.71 -9.08 10.30
C LEU A 366 18.14 -8.86 10.78
N ASP A 367 18.46 -7.68 11.32
CA ASP A 367 19.78 -7.42 11.92
C ASP A 367 20.16 -8.47 12.99
N LYS A 368 19.21 -8.81 13.87
CA LYS A 368 19.41 -9.86 14.89
C LYS A 368 19.61 -11.25 14.28
N VAL A 369 18.89 -11.56 13.22
CA VAL A 369 18.98 -12.86 12.52
C VAL A 369 20.32 -12.97 11.80
N LEU A 370 20.73 -11.94 11.06
CA LEU A 370 21.99 -11.90 10.31
C LEU A 370 23.20 -11.98 11.24
N LYS A 371 23.19 -11.28 12.38
CA LYS A 371 24.27 -11.33 13.38
C LYS A 371 24.46 -12.68 14.06
N ASN A 372 23.38 -13.47 14.19
CA ASN A 372 23.40 -14.75 14.90
C ASN A 372 23.20 -15.94 13.96
N TRP A 373 23.46 -15.76 12.66
CA TRP A 373 23.10 -16.72 11.62
C TRP A 373 23.68 -18.13 11.85
N GLU A 374 24.99 -18.21 12.09
CA GLU A 374 25.68 -19.48 12.36
C GLU A 374 25.35 -20.04 13.75
N ARG A 375 25.25 -19.17 14.76
CA ARG A 375 25.01 -19.57 16.16
C ARG A 375 23.65 -20.24 16.34
N ASP A 376 22.62 -19.73 15.67
CA ASP A 376 21.24 -20.18 15.86
C ASP A 376 20.83 -21.24 14.81
N ASN A 377 21.78 -21.67 13.96
CA ASN A 377 21.64 -22.70 12.91
C ASN A 377 20.41 -22.49 12.03
N TRP A 378 20.33 -21.31 11.41
CA TRP A 378 19.18 -20.88 10.59
C TRP A 378 18.96 -21.70 9.31
N THR A 379 19.90 -22.59 8.97
CA THR A 379 19.78 -23.57 7.88
C THR A 379 18.98 -24.83 8.26
N SER A 380 18.64 -25.00 9.54
CA SER A 380 17.81 -26.12 10.00
C SER A 380 16.34 -25.97 9.58
N LEU A 381 15.68 -27.10 9.32
CA LEU A 381 14.32 -27.14 8.74
C LEU A 381 13.26 -26.36 9.57
N LYS A 382 13.41 -26.35 10.90
CA LYS A 382 12.56 -25.58 11.82
C LYS A 382 12.85 -24.08 11.77
N GLN A 383 14.12 -23.69 11.59
CA GLN A 383 14.49 -22.29 11.48
C GLN A 383 14.18 -21.71 10.09
N CYS A 384 14.15 -22.54 9.04
CA CYS A 384 13.67 -22.12 7.72
C CYS A 384 12.23 -21.59 7.77
N GLN A 385 11.35 -22.23 8.55
CA GLN A 385 9.98 -21.75 8.75
C GLN A 385 9.94 -20.42 9.50
N ASN A 386 10.73 -20.28 10.57
CA ASN A 386 10.82 -19.03 11.33
C ASN A 386 11.42 -17.89 10.51
N LEU A 387 12.39 -18.19 9.65
CA LEU A 387 13.01 -17.22 8.75
C LEU A 387 12.02 -16.79 7.68
N ALA A 388 11.31 -17.73 7.06
CA ALA A 388 10.28 -17.41 6.08
C ALA A 388 9.14 -16.58 6.70
N TYR A 389 8.72 -16.91 7.92
CA TYR A 389 7.78 -16.08 8.68
C TYR A 389 8.35 -14.68 8.95
N THR A 390 9.61 -14.60 9.40
CA THR A 390 10.25 -13.32 9.71
C THR A 390 10.29 -12.45 8.46
N VAL A 391 10.71 -12.99 7.32
CA VAL A 391 10.79 -12.29 6.03
C VAL A 391 9.42 -11.87 5.52
N LEU A 392 8.38 -12.71 5.63
CA LEU A 392 7.01 -12.38 5.22
C LEU A 392 6.31 -11.39 6.16
N SER A 393 6.80 -11.24 7.39
CA SER A 393 6.26 -10.31 8.38
C SER A 393 6.89 -8.90 8.34
N LEU A 394 7.81 -8.68 7.40
CA LEU A 394 8.40 -7.38 7.07
C LEU A 394 7.52 -6.65 6.07
#